data_AF-A0A528V8U1-F1
#
_entry.id   AF-A0A528V8U1-F1
#
_cell.length_a   1.000
_cell.length_b   1.000
_cell.length_c   1.000
_cell.angle_alpha   90.00
_cell.angle_beta   90.00
_cell.angle_gamma   90.00
#
_symmetry.space_group_name_H-M   'P 1'
#
loop_
_entity.id
_entity.type
_entity.pdbx_description
1 polymer ?
#
loop_
_entity_poly.entity_id
_entity_poly.type
_entity_poly.pdbx_seq_one_letter_code
_entity_poly.pdbx_strand_id
1 'polypeptide(L)'
;EVVSVDYRLAPEHLHPAGFDDAISAFEWAATTYKRPILLCGDSAGGNLAAAVSHATRGHARRPIGQALIYPGLGGDRSQGSYVTHAEAPMLTVRDLDFYMNTRTGGEDRTGDLTLSPLADADFANLPPTVLITAQCDPLSSDGEAYRDRLVAEEGHAYWFEEPGLVHGYLRGRHTVGRARSSFTRIVDAVSALGRGEWIW
;
A
#
# COMPACT_ATOMS: atom_id res chain seq x y z
N GLU A 1 16.89 -0.67 -10.65
CA GLU A 1 16.94 -2.06 -10.14
C GLU A 1 15.67 -2.32 -9.35
N VAL A 2 15.23 -3.57 -9.28
CA VAL A 2 14.07 -3.97 -8.48
C VAL A 2 14.53 -5.05 -7.52
N VAL A 3 14.22 -4.87 -6.23
CA VAL A 3 14.42 -5.88 -5.19
C VAL A 3 13.03 -6.38 -4.81
N SER A 4 12.71 -7.62 -5.19
CA SER A 4 11.47 -8.27 -4.76
C SER A 4 11.75 -9.03 -3.46
N VAL A 5 10.95 -8.78 -2.43
CA VAL A 5 11.16 -9.35 -1.09
C VAL A 5 10.25 -10.58 -0.93
N ASP A 6 10.87 -11.73 -0.67
CA ASP A 6 10.17 -12.98 -0.33
C ASP A 6 9.99 -13.05 1.19
N TYR A 7 9.07 -12.23 1.71
CA TYR A 7 8.81 -12.12 3.15
C TYR A 7 8.03 -13.32 3.68
N ARG A 8 8.21 -13.65 4.96
CA ARG A 8 7.48 -14.72 5.64
C ARG A 8 5.97 -14.51 5.59
N LEU A 9 5.24 -15.59 5.28
CA LEU A 9 3.79 -15.58 5.13
C LEU A 9 3.09 -16.14 6.37
N ALA A 10 1.88 -15.63 6.62
CA ALA A 10 0.93 -16.23 7.54
C ALA A 10 0.19 -17.39 6.84
N PRO A 11 -0.27 -18.42 7.58
CA PRO A 11 -0.33 -18.52 9.05
C PRO A 11 0.94 -19.05 9.74
N GLU A 12 1.94 -19.53 9.00
CA GLU A 12 3.17 -20.10 9.57
C GLU A 12 3.96 -19.07 10.37
N HIS A 13 3.90 -17.81 9.94
CA HIS A 13 4.54 -16.68 10.57
C HIS A 13 3.52 -15.53 10.73
N LEU A 14 2.87 -15.48 11.88
CA LEU A 14 1.89 -14.44 12.21
C LEU A 14 2.54 -13.04 12.27
N HIS A 15 1.71 -12.01 12.16
CA HIS A 15 2.11 -10.62 12.32
C HIS A 15 2.85 -10.40 13.66
N PRO A 16 3.99 -9.67 13.68
CA PRO A 16 4.52 -8.79 12.62
C PRO A 16 5.55 -9.43 11.66
N ALA A 17 5.68 -10.76 11.56
CA ALA A 17 6.79 -11.38 10.82
C ALA A 17 7.02 -10.87 9.38
N GLY A 18 5.95 -10.70 8.59
CA GLY A 18 6.07 -10.15 7.23
C GLY A 18 6.51 -8.67 7.20
N PHE A 19 6.08 -7.87 8.20
CA PHE A 19 6.55 -6.50 8.37
C PHE A 19 8.03 -6.46 8.79
N ASP A 20 8.43 -7.32 9.73
CA ASP A 20 9.82 -7.44 10.18
C ASP A 20 10.78 -7.78 9.02
N ASP A 21 10.34 -8.62 8.09
CA ASP A 21 11.12 -8.94 6.89
C ASP A 21 11.17 -7.77 5.90
N ALA A 22 10.07 -7.04 5.73
CA ALA A 22 10.01 -5.87 4.86
C ALA A 22 10.90 -4.73 5.36
N ILE A 23 10.89 -4.42 6.65
CA ILE A 23 11.78 -3.42 7.26
C ILE A 23 13.24 -3.88 7.20
N SER A 24 13.53 -5.17 7.42
CA SER A 24 14.87 -5.72 7.30
C SER A 24 15.41 -5.61 5.86
N ALA A 25 14.56 -5.84 4.85
CA ALA A 25 14.91 -5.68 3.45
C ALA A 25 15.18 -4.20 3.10
N PHE A 26 14.39 -3.27 3.65
CA PHE A 26 14.65 -1.84 3.50
C PHE A 26 16.02 -1.44 4.10
N GLU A 27 16.33 -1.88 5.32
CA GLU A 27 17.61 -1.58 5.97
C GLU A 27 18.80 -2.17 5.21
N TRP A 28 18.65 -3.40 4.72
CA TRP A 28 19.63 -4.01 3.84
C TRP A 28 19.83 -3.19 2.56
N ALA A 29 18.75 -2.71 1.93
CA ALA A 29 18.85 -1.89 0.74
C ALA A 29 19.49 -0.52 1.01
N ALA A 30 19.15 0.11 2.14
CA ALA A 30 19.67 1.42 2.56
C ALA A 30 21.17 1.39 2.84
N THR A 31 21.67 0.26 3.36
CA THR A 31 23.10 0.05 3.62
C THR A 31 23.86 -0.37 2.36
N THR A 32 23.29 -1.29 1.58
CA THR A 32 23.93 -1.90 0.40
C THR A 32 24.00 -0.95 -0.80
N TYR A 33 22.89 -0.29 -1.12
CA TYR A 33 22.80 0.55 -2.31
C TYR A 33 22.99 2.02 -1.97
N LYS A 34 23.75 2.74 -2.80
CA LYS A 34 23.90 4.20 -2.66
C LYS A 34 22.80 4.99 -3.37
N ARG A 35 21.96 4.33 -4.17
CA ARG A 35 20.85 4.93 -4.92
C ARG A 35 19.63 5.20 -4.04
N PRO A 36 18.77 6.17 -4.39
CA PRO A 36 17.50 6.40 -3.70
C PRO A 36 16.62 5.14 -3.65
N ILE A 37 15.82 5.02 -2.58
CA ILE A 37 14.90 3.89 -2.39
C ILE A 37 13.48 4.38 -2.63
N LEU A 38 12.73 3.63 -3.43
CA LEU A 38 11.30 3.81 -3.64
C LEU A 38 10.61 2.53 -3.19
N LEU A 39 9.52 2.66 -2.44
CA LEU A 39 8.70 1.52 -2.02
C LEU A 39 7.54 1.33 -2.98
N CYS A 40 7.25 0.09 -3.34
CA CYS A 40 6.15 -0.23 -4.23
C CYS A 40 5.59 -1.60 -3.85
N GLY A 41 4.27 -1.72 -3.83
CA GLY A 41 3.61 -2.98 -3.52
C GLY A 41 2.12 -2.92 -3.82
N ASP A 42 1.53 -4.09 -4.01
CA ASP A 42 0.12 -4.24 -4.31
C ASP A 42 -0.62 -5.00 -3.20
N SER A 43 -1.86 -4.58 -2.90
CA SER A 43 -2.68 -5.18 -1.83
C SER A 43 -1.93 -5.23 -0.48
N ALA A 44 -1.70 -6.42 0.08
CA ALA A 44 -0.88 -6.61 1.28
C ALA A 44 0.57 -6.13 1.14
N GLY A 45 1.15 -6.16 -0.08
CA GLY A 45 2.44 -5.55 -0.34
C GLY A 45 2.39 -4.01 -0.30
N GLY A 46 1.26 -3.42 -0.70
CA GLY A 46 1.01 -1.98 -0.54
C GLY A 46 0.86 -1.58 0.92
N ASN A 47 0.22 -2.43 1.74
CA ASN A 47 0.20 -2.28 3.20
C ASN A 47 1.62 -2.26 3.79
N LEU A 48 2.46 -3.24 3.42
CA LEU A 48 3.84 -3.33 3.88
C LEU A 48 4.68 -2.12 3.45
N ALA A 49 4.53 -1.67 2.20
CA ALA A 49 5.21 -0.49 1.70
C ALA A 49 4.87 0.76 2.53
N ALA A 50 3.56 0.99 2.79
CA ALA A 50 3.11 2.09 3.63
C ALA A 50 3.63 1.96 5.06
N ALA A 51 3.50 0.79 5.69
CA ALA A 51 3.97 0.54 7.06
C ALA A 51 5.48 0.80 7.20
N VAL A 52 6.30 0.36 6.23
CA VAL A 52 7.74 0.64 6.19
C VAL A 52 7.99 2.14 6.01
N SER A 53 7.25 2.84 5.16
CA SER A 53 7.34 4.30 5.05
C SER A 53 7.06 5.01 6.38
N HIS A 54 6.03 4.60 7.12
CA HIS A 54 5.73 5.13 8.45
C HIS A 54 6.87 4.87 9.45
N ALA A 55 7.37 3.64 9.50
CA ALA A 55 8.44 3.24 10.42
C ALA A 55 9.78 3.93 10.10
N THR A 56 10.01 4.33 8.85
CA THR A 56 11.28 4.88 8.37
C THR A 56 11.22 6.38 8.10
N ARG A 57 10.15 7.09 8.46
CA ARG A 57 10.00 8.54 8.20
C ARG A 57 11.14 9.40 8.76
N GLY A 58 11.71 9.00 9.89
CA GLY A 58 12.87 9.64 10.51
C GLY A 58 14.24 9.12 10.04
N HIS A 59 14.27 8.13 9.14
CA HIS A 59 15.50 7.48 8.71
C HIS A 59 16.32 8.38 7.77
N ALA A 60 17.65 8.38 7.91
CA ALA A 60 18.55 9.18 7.06
C ALA A 60 18.46 8.79 5.57
N ARG A 61 18.03 7.55 5.30
CA ARG A 61 17.81 6.99 3.96
C ARG A 61 16.33 6.68 3.73
N ARG A 62 15.41 7.43 4.34
CA ARG A 62 13.95 7.28 4.14
C ARG A 62 13.60 7.21 2.65
N PRO A 63 12.53 6.51 2.26
CA PRO A 63 12.13 6.40 0.86
C PRO A 63 11.95 7.78 0.22
N ILE A 64 12.28 7.90 -1.06
CA ILE A 64 12.05 9.13 -1.85
C ILE A 64 10.66 9.18 -2.47
N GLY A 65 9.92 8.06 -2.42
CA GLY A 65 8.58 7.93 -2.96
C GLY A 65 7.99 6.58 -2.58
N GLN A 66 6.67 6.48 -2.65
CA GLN A 66 5.96 5.21 -2.56
C GLN A 66 4.82 5.13 -3.59
N ALA A 67 4.68 3.96 -4.23
CA ALA A 67 3.58 3.63 -5.13
C ALA A 67 2.74 2.51 -4.53
N LEU A 68 1.52 2.83 -4.10
CA LEU A 68 0.64 1.93 -3.37
C LEU A 68 -0.51 1.48 -4.27
N ILE A 69 -0.54 0.21 -4.62
CA ILE A 69 -1.48 -0.33 -5.61
C ILE A 69 -2.59 -1.09 -4.86
N TYR A 70 -3.82 -0.59 -4.92
CA TYR A 70 -5.01 -1.07 -4.21
C TYR A 70 -4.70 -1.58 -2.78
N PRO A 71 -4.02 -0.77 -1.95
CA PRO A 71 -3.53 -1.23 -0.66
C PRO A 71 -4.67 -1.41 0.34
N GLY A 72 -4.54 -2.36 1.26
CA GLY A 72 -5.35 -2.36 2.49
C GLY A 72 -4.59 -1.64 3.59
N LEU A 73 -5.10 -0.53 4.10
CA LEU A 73 -4.39 0.35 5.04
C LEU A 73 -5.09 0.48 6.40
N GLY A 74 -6.26 -0.14 6.55
CA GLY A 74 -6.99 -0.23 7.81
C GLY A 74 -8.00 0.89 8.01
N GLY A 75 -8.65 1.34 6.93
CA GLY A 75 -9.70 2.36 6.99
C GLY A 75 -10.96 1.92 7.73
N ASP A 76 -11.86 2.89 7.96
CA ASP A 76 -13.13 2.68 8.67
C ASP A 76 -14.07 1.77 7.87
N ARG A 77 -14.26 0.55 8.38
CA ARG A 77 -15.07 -0.52 7.79
C ARG A 77 -16.57 -0.18 7.73
N SER A 78 -17.02 0.86 8.41
CA SER A 78 -18.42 1.31 8.42
C SER A 78 -18.76 2.32 7.30
N GLN A 79 -17.78 2.72 6.48
CA GLN A 79 -17.92 3.81 5.51
C GLN A 79 -17.45 3.43 4.09
N GLY A 80 -17.77 4.29 3.12
CA GLY A 80 -17.15 4.29 1.80
C GLY A 80 -17.25 2.97 1.02
N SER A 81 -16.13 2.56 0.42
CA SER A 81 -16.04 1.35 -0.39
C SER A 81 -16.25 0.07 0.40
N TYR A 82 -15.97 0.05 1.72
CA TYR A 82 -16.25 -1.13 2.55
C TYR A 82 -17.74 -1.46 2.57
N VAL A 83 -18.61 -0.45 2.52
CA VAL A 83 -20.07 -0.64 2.48
C VAL A 83 -20.55 -0.86 1.06
N THR A 84 -20.15 -0.01 0.13
CA THR A 84 -20.66 -0.03 -1.26
C THR A 84 -20.13 -1.20 -2.08
N HIS A 85 -18.96 -1.72 -1.74
CA HIS A 85 -18.27 -2.83 -2.41
C HIS A 85 -17.99 -4.01 -1.46
N ALA A 86 -18.84 -4.18 -0.43
CA ALA A 86 -18.71 -5.27 0.54
C ALA A 86 -18.65 -6.67 -0.10
N GLU A 87 -19.42 -6.88 -1.17
CA GLU A 87 -19.54 -8.14 -1.91
C GLU A 87 -18.93 -8.05 -3.32
N ALA A 88 -17.90 -7.20 -3.49
CA ALA A 88 -17.25 -7.06 -4.78
C ALA A 88 -16.63 -8.39 -5.25
N PRO A 89 -16.59 -8.64 -6.56
CA PRO A 89 -15.90 -9.81 -7.10
C PRO A 89 -14.40 -9.76 -6.75
N MET A 90 -13.78 -10.93 -6.63
CA MET A 90 -12.36 -11.15 -6.28
C MET A 90 -11.96 -10.84 -4.84
N LEU A 91 -12.61 -9.89 -4.17
CA LEU A 91 -12.36 -9.55 -2.78
C LEU A 91 -13.61 -8.99 -2.11
N THR A 92 -14.07 -9.68 -1.06
CA THR A 92 -15.17 -9.23 -0.21
C THR A 92 -14.66 -8.69 1.13
N VAL A 93 -15.52 -7.98 1.85
CA VAL A 93 -15.29 -7.60 3.26
C VAL A 93 -15.04 -8.85 4.12
N ARG A 94 -15.76 -9.94 3.88
CA ARG A 94 -15.56 -11.21 4.59
C ARG A 94 -14.19 -11.83 4.31
N ASP A 95 -13.69 -11.74 3.08
CA ASP A 95 -12.35 -12.22 2.74
C ASP A 95 -11.28 -11.41 3.50
N LEU A 96 -11.49 -10.10 3.64
CA LEU A 96 -10.61 -9.25 4.44
C LEU A 96 -10.58 -9.67 5.92
N ASP A 97 -11.73 -10.03 6.49
CA ASP A 97 -11.80 -10.54 7.86
C ASP A 97 -11.06 -11.89 8.00
N PHE A 98 -11.20 -12.77 7.01
CA PHE A 98 -10.44 -14.02 6.95
C PHE A 98 -8.93 -13.79 6.86
N TYR A 99 -8.47 -12.89 5.99
CA TYR A 99 -7.04 -12.58 5.86
C TYR A 99 -6.48 -11.92 7.12
N MET A 100 -7.23 -11.02 7.75
CA MET A 100 -6.82 -10.40 9.01
C MET A 100 -6.71 -11.45 10.13
N ASN A 101 -7.72 -12.30 10.30
CA ASN A 101 -7.68 -13.38 11.28
C ASN A 101 -6.52 -14.36 11.01
N THR A 102 -6.25 -14.70 9.75
CA THR A 102 -5.12 -15.56 9.37
C THR A 102 -3.78 -14.87 9.66
N ARG A 103 -3.66 -13.58 9.35
CA ARG A 103 -2.45 -12.79 9.57
C ARG A 103 -2.13 -12.60 11.05
N THR A 104 -3.13 -12.40 11.91
CA THR A 104 -2.92 -12.12 13.35
C THR A 104 -3.11 -13.34 14.25
N GLY A 105 -3.55 -14.48 13.71
CA GLY A 105 -3.95 -15.63 14.52
C GLY A 105 -5.22 -15.38 15.35
N GLY A 106 -6.03 -14.40 14.93
CA GLY A 106 -7.24 -13.97 15.64
C GLY A 106 -6.99 -13.02 16.82
N GLU A 107 -5.75 -12.58 17.03
CA GLU A 107 -5.47 -11.55 18.04
C GLU A 107 -5.93 -10.17 17.57
N ASP A 108 -6.52 -9.41 18.51
CA ASP A 108 -6.83 -8.00 18.30
C ASP A 108 -5.53 -7.18 18.31
N ARG A 109 -5.31 -6.47 17.22
CA ARG A 109 -4.14 -5.62 16.98
C ARG A 109 -4.55 -4.19 16.64
N THR A 110 -5.71 -3.75 17.16
CA THR A 110 -6.19 -2.39 16.99
C THR A 110 -5.13 -1.37 17.43
N GLY A 111 -4.85 -0.41 16.55
CA GLY A 111 -3.83 0.62 16.78
C GLY A 111 -2.39 0.20 16.46
N ASP A 112 -2.15 -1.05 16.04
CA ASP A 112 -0.83 -1.45 15.54
C ASP A 112 -0.58 -0.83 14.15
N LEU A 113 0.27 0.20 14.12
CA LEU A 113 0.61 0.95 12.91
C LEU A 113 1.35 0.11 11.86
N THR A 114 2.00 -0.98 12.29
CA THR A 114 2.68 -1.91 11.37
C THR A 114 1.70 -2.84 10.65
N LEU A 115 0.46 -2.90 11.14
CA LEU A 115 -0.65 -3.65 10.56
C LEU A 115 -1.60 -2.73 9.79
N SER A 116 -1.96 -1.59 10.39
CA SER A 116 -2.94 -0.63 9.86
C SER A 116 -2.36 0.78 9.83
N PRO A 117 -1.59 1.15 8.78
CA PRO A 117 -0.92 2.45 8.71
C PRO A 117 -1.85 3.68 8.80
N LEU A 118 -3.12 3.56 8.40
CA LEU A 118 -4.10 4.66 8.54
C LEU A 118 -4.39 5.04 10.01
N ALA A 119 -4.06 4.16 10.96
CA ALA A 119 -4.21 4.46 12.39
C ALA A 119 -3.14 5.43 12.92
N ASP A 120 -2.11 5.78 12.14
CA ASP A 120 -1.07 6.70 12.59
C ASP A 120 -1.64 8.12 12.72
N ALA A 121 -1.41 8.74 13.88
CA ALA A 121 -1.82 10.12 14.11
C ALA A 121 -0.91 11.11 13.35
N ASP A 122 0.32 10.70 13.03
CA ASP A 122 1.37 11.52 12.44
C ASP A 122 1.70 11.07 11.01
N PHE A 123 1.29 11.89 10.04
CA PHE A 123 1.56 11.69 8.61
C PHE A 123 2.69 12.60 8.09
N ALA A 124 3.35 13.35 8.97
CA ALA A 124 4.42 14.24 8.59
C ALA A 124 5.67 13.46 8.11
N ASN A 125 6.42 14.05 7.18
CA ASN A 125 7.67 13.50 6.63
C ASN A 125 7.54 12.14 5.93
N LEU A 126 6.32 11.69 5.62
CA LEU A 126 6.10 10.55 4.74
C LEU A 126 6.50 10.89 3.29
N PRO A 127 6.93 9.89 2.50
CA PRO A 127 7.40 10.15 1.14
C PRO A 127 6.25 10.57 0.21
N PRO A 128 6.55 11.30 -0.88
CA PRO A 128 5.60 11.53 -1.96
C PRO A 128 4.93 10.21 -2.40
N THR A 129 3.61 10.22 -2.47
CA THR A 129 2.81 8.97 -2.56
C THR A 129 1.86 9.00 -3.75
N VAL A 130 1.88 7.94 -4.55
CA VAL A 130 0.84 7.71 -5.57
C VAL A 130 0.05 6.48 -5.18
N LEU A 131 -1.25 6.65 -4.99
CA LEU A 131 -2.19 5.56 -4.72
C LEU A 131 -2.98 5.24 -5.98
N ILE A 132 -3.08 3.97 -6.33
CA ILE A 132 -3.86 3.51 -7.48
C ILE A 132 -4.82 2.43 -7.00
N THR A 133 -6.08 2.77 -6.78
CA THR A 133 -7.11 1.83 -6.32
C THR A 133 -7.99 1.34 -7.45
N ALA A 134 -8.74 0.26 -7.20
CA ALA A 134 -9.79 -0.20 -8.10
C ALA A 134 -11.13 0.34 -7.60
N GLN A 135 -11.98 0.86 -8.49
CA GLN A 135 -13.29 1.38 -8.08
C GLN A 135 -14.17 0.31 -7.41
N CYS A 136 -14.20 -0.91 -7.96
CA CYS A 136 -15.01 -2.01 -7.45
C CYS A 136 -14.20 -2.89 -6.48
N ASP A 137 -13.80 -2.30 -5.36
CA ASP A 137 -12.94 -2.92 -4.34
C ASP A 137 -13.32 -2.39 -2.96
N PRO A 138 -13.56 -3.25 -1.94
CA PRO A 138 -13.82 -2.79 -0.59
C PRO A 138 -12.71 -1.90 -0.02
N LEU A 139 -11.46 -2.01 -0.51
CA LEU A 139 -10.32 -1.21 -0.08
C LEU A 139 -10.16 0.14 -0.81
N SER A 140 -11.00 0.50 -1.79
CA SER A 140 -10.78 1.70 -2.62
C SER A 140 -10.68 2.98 -1.79
N SER A 141 -11.56 3.16 -0.80
CA SER A 141 -11.60 4.34 0.07
C SER A 141 -10.39 4.47 0.99
N ASP A 142 -9.61 3.42 1.23
CA ASP A 142 -8.33 3.54 1.95
C ASP A 142 -7.35 4.42 1.16
N GLY A 143 -7.44 4.37 -0.18
CA GLY A 143 -6.62 5.21 -1.07
C GLY A 143 -6.91 6.70 -0.89
N GLU A 144 -8.20 7.05 -0.88
CA GLU A 144 -8.67 8.41 -0.64
C GLU A 144 -8.26 8.90 0.75
N ALA A 145 -8.55 8.11 1.78
CA ALA A 145 -8.28 8.46 3.17
C ALA A 145 -6.78 8.68 3.41
N TYR A 146 -5.91 7.83 2.87
CA TYR A 146 -4.47 7.97 3.04
C TYR A 146 -3.93 9.22 2.34
N ARG A 147 -4.43 9.52 1.13
CA ARG A 147 -4.11 10.76 0.42
C ARG A 147 -4.53 11.99 1.22
N ASP A 148 -5.75 12.00 1.76
CA ASP A 148 -6.26 13.15 2.52
C ASP A 148 -5.46 13.39 3.80
N ARG A 149 -5.07 12.32 4.50
CA ARG A 149 -4.19 12.41 5.68
C ARG A 149 -2.82 12.97 5.35
N LEU A 150 -2.21 12.54 4.24
CA LEU A 150 -0.93 13.09 3.77
C LEU A 150 -1.04 14.58 3.41
N VAL A 151 -2.05 14.96 2.64
CA VAL A 151 -2.25 16.35 2.19
C VAL A 151 -2.58 17.28 3.36
N ALA A 152 -3.29 16.79 4.38
CA ALA A 152 -3.57 17.57 5.59
C ALA A 152 -2.32 17.96 6.38
N GLU A 153 -1.25 17.17 6.29
CA GLU A 153 0.08 17.45 6.86
C GLU A 153 1.03 18.10 5.84
N GLU A 154 0.48 18.76 4.81
CA GLU A 154 1.22 19.41 3.72
C GLU A 154 2.12 18.46 2.89
N GLY A 155 1.87 17.15 2.99
CA GLY A 155 2.55 16.11 2.21
C GLY A 155 2.08 16.02 0.76
N HIS A 156 2.87 15.33 -0.07
CA HIS A 156 2.56 15.10 -1.48
C HIS A 156 1.89 13.74 -1.68
N ALA A 157 0.61 13.76 -2.04
CA ALA A 157 -0.12 12.55 -2.36
C ALA A 157 -1.10 12.75 -3.51
N TYR A 158 -1.17 11.77 -4.40
CA TYR A 158 -2.17 11.73 -5.46
C TYR A 158 -2.84 10.36 -5.52
N TRP A 159 -4.14 10.35 -5.78
CA TRP A 159 -4.96 9.15 -5.82
C TRP A 159 -5.65 8.99 -7.17
N PHE A 160 -5.43 7.84 -7.80
CA PHE A 160 -6.16 7.38 -8.97
C PHE A 160 -7.12 6.27 -8.56
N GLU A 161 -8.42 6.49 -8.73
CA GLU A 161 -9.41 5.42 -8.68
C GLU A 161 -9.70 4.91 -10.09
N GLU A 162 -9.37 3.64 -10.37
CA GLU A 162 -9.51 3.07 -11.71
C GLU A 162 -10.95 2.58 -11.98
N PRO A 163 -11.69 3.21 -12.92
CA PRO A 163 -13.12 2.95 -13.06
C PRO A 163 -13.46 1.53 -13.56
N GLY A 164 -14.33 0.85 -12.81
CA GLY A 164 -14.81 -0.50 -13.09
C GLY A 164 -13.75 -1.60 -12.99
N LEU A 165 -12.55 -1.31 -12.44
CA LEU A 165 -11.59 -2.35 -12.09
C LEU A 165 -11.91 -2.92 -10.70
N VAL A 166 -11.48 -4.17 -10.48
CA VAL A 166 -11.70 -4.95 -9.26
C VAL A 166 -10.36 -5.21 -8.56
N HIS A 167 -10.38 -5.57 -7.28
CA HIS A 167 -9.17 -5.88 -6.54
C HIS A 167 -8.28 -6.91 -7.26
N GLY A 168 -6.97 -6.67 -7.32
CA GLY A 168 -6.02 -7.57 -7.98
C GLY A 168 -6.08 -7.59 -9.51
N TYR A 169 -6.64 -6.56 -10.15
CA TYR A 169 -6.79 -6.46 -11.62
C TYR A 169 -5.46 -6.59 -12.40
N LEU A 170 -4.29 -6.38 -11.76
CA LEU A 170 -3.00 -6.49 -12.44
C LEU A 170 -2.73 -7.87 -13.02
N ARG A 171 -3.38 -8.93 -12.51
CA ARG A 171 -3.36 -10.28 -13.11
C ARG A 171 -3.91 -10.28 -14.54
N GLY A 172 -4.86 -9.39 -14.84
CA GLY A 172 -5.48 -9.22 -16.15
C GLY A 172 -4.79 -8.19 -17.06
N ARG A 173 -3.66 -7.58 -16.68
CA ARG A 173 -3.01 -6.49 -17.45
C ARG A 173 -2.65 -6.84 -18.90
N HIS A 174 -2.49 -8.13 -19.21
CA HIS A 174 -2.17 -8.60 -20.55
C HIS A 174 -3.41 -8.82 -21.43
N THR A 175 -4.59 -9.03 -20.84
CA THR A 175 -5.83 -9.39 -21.54
C THR A 175 -6.93 -8.33 -21.44
N VAL A 176 -6.90 -7.46 -20.42
CA VAL A 176 -7.91 -6.42 -20.16
C VAL A 176 -7.31 -5.05 -20.42
N GLY A 177 -7.90 -4.30 -21.36
CA GLY A 177 -7.39 -2.98 -21.77
C GLY A 177 -7.28 -1.96 -20.63
N ARG A 178 -8.31 -1.87 -19.76
CA ARG A 178 -8.28 -0.95 -18.61
C ARG A 178 -7.18 -1.30 -17.60
N ALA A 179 -6.97 -2.59 -17.31
CA ALA A 179 -5.88 -3.05 -16.44
C ALA A 179 -4.50 -2.75 -17.05
N ARG A 180 -4.36 -2.84 -18.39
CA ARG A 180 -3.13 -2.44 -19.09
C ARG A 180 -2.85 -0.94 -18.98
N SER A 181 -3.88 -0.11 -19.16
CA SER A 181 -3.74 1.35 -19.00
C SER A 181 -3.35 1.71 -17.58
N SER A 182 -3.95 1.06 -16.57
CA SER A 182 -3.58 1.24 -15.18
C SER A 182 -2.15 0.78 -14.88
N PHE A 183 -1.73 -0.37 -15.41
CA PHE A 183 -0.34 -0.83 -15.29
C PHE A 183 0.66 0.17 -15.90
N THR A 184 0.31 0.80 -17.03
CA THR A 184 1.14 1.86 -17.64
C THR A 184 1.27 3.05 -16.69
N ARG A 185 0.16 3.51 -16.10
CA ARG A 185 0.15 4.59 -15.11
C ARG A 185 0.97 4.26 -13.87
N ILE A 186 0.93 3.02 -13.38
CA ILE A 186 1.75 2.56 -12.25
C ILE A 186 3.24 2.65 -12.61
N VAL A 187 3.64 2.20 -13.81
CA VAL A 187 5.03 2.29 -14.29
C VAL A 187 5.48 3.74 -14.42
N ASP A 188 4.64 4.60 -14.98
CA ASP A 188 4.91 6.03 -15.10
C ASP A 188 5.06 6.67 -13.71
N ALA A 189 4.21 6.29 -12.76
CA ALA A 189 4.25 6.81 -11.41
C ALA A 189 5.53 6.42 -10.66
N VAL A 190 5.89 5.14 -10.70
CA VAL A 190 7.16 4.63 -10.15
C VAL A 190 8.35 5.32 -10.79
N SER A 191 8.29 5.56 -12.10
CA SER A 191 9.37 6.20 -12.84
C SER A 191 9.54 7.68 -12.48
N ALA A 192 8.44 8.44 -12.36
CA ALA A 192 8.46 9.85 -11.95
C ALA A 192 8.99 10.00 -10.53
N LEU A 193 8.41 9.25 -9.58
CA LEU A 193 8.86 9.22 -8.19
C LEU A 193 10.35 8.84 -8.07
N GLY A 194 10.79 7.82 -8.82
CA GLY A 194 12.18 7.36 -8.83
C GLY A 194 13.18 8.39 -9.38
N ARG A 195 12.73 9.35 -10.19
CA ARG A 195 13.52 10.49 -10.67
C ARG A 195 13.46 11.70 -9.74
N GLY A 196 12.67 11.64 -8.67
CA GLY A 196 12.39 12.79 -7.79
C GLY A 196 11.50 13.83 -8.47
N GLU A 197 10.74 13.44 -9.49
CA GLU A 197 9.79 14.29 -10.18
C GLU A 197 8.40 14.11 -9.55
N TRP A 198 7.79 15.22 -9.15
CA TRP A 198 6.39 15.26 -8.74
C TRP A 198 5.58 15.95 -9.83
N ILE A 199 4.69 15.20 -10.47
CA ILE A 199 3.96 15.64 -11.67
C ILE A 199 2.44 15.77 -11.47
N TRP A 200 1.95 15.60 -10.24
CA TRP A 200 0.53 15.63 -9.92
C TRP A 200 0.14 16.80 -9.00
#